data_AF-A0A8S7SSQ6-F1
#
_entry.id   AF-A0A8S7SSQ6-F1
#
_cell.length_a   1.000
_cell.length_b   1.000
_cell.length_c   1.000
_cell.angle_alpha   90.00
_cell.angle_beta   90.00
_cell.angle_gamma   90.00
#
_symmetry.space_group_name_H-M   'P 1'
#
loop_
_entity.id
_entity.type
_entity.pdbx_description
1 polymer ?
#
loop_
_entity_poly.entity_id
_entity_poly.type
_entity_poly.pdbx_seq_one_letter_code
_entity_poly.pdbx_strand_id
1 'polypeptide(L)'
;MILLPSGSKIWLVAGITDMRNGFNGLAAKVQTALKDDPMSGHVFIFRGRSGSQVKLLWSTGDGLCLLTKRLERGRFAWPSAR
;
A
#
# COMPACT_ATOMS: atom_id res chain seq x y z
N MET A 1 -9.76 -16.36 6.56
CA MET A 1 -8.74 -15.35 6.93
C MET A 1 -7.84 -15.19 5.71
N ILE A 2 -7.63 -13.96 5.21
CA ILE A 2 -6.74 -13.76 4.05
C ILE A 2 -5.30 -13.77 4.57
N LEU A 3 -4.54 -14.79 4.19
CA LEU A 3 -3.15 -14.97 4.61
C LEU A 3 -2.21 -14.23 3.67
N LEU A 4 -1.07 -13.79 4.22
CA LEU A 4 0.04 -13.31 3.41
C LEU A 4 0.87 -14.51 2.93
N PRO A 5 1.34 -14.51 1.68
CA PRO A 5 2.30 -15.51 1.21
C PRO A 5 3.54 -15.62 2.10
N SER A 6 4.16 -16.79 2.14
CA SER A 6 5.44 -16.97 2.83
C SER A 6 6.52 -16.12 2.16
N GLY A 7 7.36 -15.46 2.98
CA GLY A 7 8.43 -14.60 2.47
C GLY A 7 7.96 -13.22 1.96
N SER A 8 6.69 -12.84 2.16
CA SER A 8 6.20 -11.50 1.83
C SER A 8 6.99 -10.41 2.55
N LYS A 9 7.49 -9.44 1.77
CA LYS A 9 8.06 -8.20 2.29
C LYS A 9 6.96 -7.17 2.50
N ILE A 10 7.18 -6.26 3.45
CA ILE A 10 6.32 -5.10 3.69
C ILE A 10 7.05 -3.86 3.21
N TRP A 11 6.50 -3.19 2.22
CA TRP A 11 7.02 -1.96 1.64
C TRP A 11 6.21 -0.76 2.13
N LEU A 12 6.90 0.19 2.77
CA LEU A 12 6.37 1.53 3.01
C LEU A 12 6.68 2.41 1.80
N VAL A 13 5.65 2.76 1.03
CA VAL A 13 5.82 3.59 -0.17
C VAL A 13 6.04 5.04 0.25
N ALA A 14 7.27 5.52 0.15
CA ALA A 14 7.63 6.87 0.54
C ALA A 14 6.83 7.94 -0.23
N GLY A 15 6.70 9.12 0.37
CA GLY A 15 5.97 10.24 -0.21
C GLY A 15 4.46 10.23 0.05
N ILE A 16 3.73 11.03 -0.73
CA ILE A 16 2.29 11.27 -0.58
C ILE A 16 1.55 10.54 -1.70
N THR A 17 0.56 9.73 -1.32
CA THR A 17 -0.30 9.04 -2.29
C THR A 17 -1.69 9.67 -2.32
N ASP A 18 -2.21 9.92 -3.54
CA ASP A 18 -3.64 10.16 -3.73
C ASP A 18 -4.45 8.92 -3.31
N MET A 19 -5.20 9.07 -2.22
CA MET A 19 -5.97 7.99 -1.61
C MET A 19 -7.31 7.74 -2.33
N ARG A 20 -7.61 8.47 -3.41
CA ARG A 20 -8.72 8.16 -4.34
C ARG A 20 -8.41 6.93 -5.20
N ASN A 21 -7.14 6.59 -5.39
CA ASN A 21 -6.73 5.41 -6.15
C ASN A 21 -7.25 4.12 -5.50
N GLY A 22 -7.93 3.30 -6.31
CA GLY A 22 -8.28 1.90 -5.99
C GLY A 22 -7.19 0.92 -6.43
N PHE A 23 -7.55 -0.33 -6.69
CA PHE A 23 -6.63 -1.40 -7.09
C PHE A 23 -5.68 -0.99 -8.22
N ASN A 24 -6.22 -0.62 -9.39
CA ASN A 24 -5.42 -0.34 -10.58
C ASN A 24 -4.50 0.87 -10.39
N GLY A 25 -4.99 1.94 -9.77
CA GLY A 25 -4.19 3.15 -9.55
C GLY A 25 -3.05 2.95 -8.55
N LEU A 26 -3.22 2.06 -7.56
CA LEU A 26 -2.16 1.71 -6.62
C LEU A 26 -1.20 0.68 -7.22
N ALA A 27 -1.69 -0.32 -7.96
CA ALA A 27 -0.86 -1.28 -8.67
C ALA A 27 0.05 -0.58 -9.71
N ALA A 28 -0.50 0.38 -10.47
CA ALA A 28 0.27 1.21 -11.38
C ALA A 28 1.38 1.99 -10.66
N LYS A 29 1.14 2.45 -9.42
CA LYS A 29 2.19 3.09 -8.62
C LYS A 29 3.28 2.13 -8.19
N VAL A 30 2.95 0.89 -7.83
CA VAL A 30 3.96 -0.14 -7.55
C VAL A 30 4.86 -0.33 -8.78
N GLN A 31 4.26 -0.51 -9.95
CA GLN A 31 5.01 -0.70 -11.20
C GLN A 31 5.86 0.51 -11.58
N THR A 32 5.30 1.72 -11.49
CA THR A 32 5.98 2.92 -12.03
C THR A 32 6.92 3.59 -11.04
N ALA A 33 6.53 3.69 -9.76
CA ALA A 33 7.31 4.39 -8.75
C ALA A 33 8.31 3.49 -8.04
N LEU A 34 7.94 2.22 -7.77
CA LEU A 34 8.82 1.27 -7.10
C LEU A 34 9.58 0.38 -8.08
N LYS A 35 9.15 0.32 -9.36
CA LYS A 35 9.67 -0.61 -10.37
C LYS A 35 9.60 -2.07 -9.89
N ASP A 36 8.53 -2.39 -9.16
CA ASP A 36 8.27 -3.71 -8.58
C ASP A 36 6.98 -4.31 -9.15
N ASP A 37 6.76 -5.61 -8.95
CA ASP A 37 5.57 -6.32 -9.39
C ASP A 37 4.46 -6.23 -8.33
N PRO A 38 3.28 -5.63 -8.63
CA PRO A 38 2.13 -5.62 -7.73
C PRO A 38 1.57 -7.02 -7.44
N MET A 39 1.91 -8.02 -8.27
CA MET A 39 1.48 -9.41 -8.11
C MET A 39 2.48 -10.28 -7.33
N SER A 40 3.61 -9.72 -6.89
CA SER A 40 4.69 -10.41 -6.16
C SER A 40 4.29 -11.06 -4.83
N GLY A 41 3.07 -10.81 -4.34
CA GLY A 41 2.63 -11.22 -3.01
C GLY A 41 3.21 -10.37 -1.88
N HIS A 42 4.00 -9.34 -2.19
CA HIS A 42 4.43 -8.34 -1.22
C HIS A 42 3.29 -7.40 -0.82
N VAL A 43 3.41 -6.79 0.36
CA VAL A 43 2.45 -5.82 0.87
C VAL A 43 2.98 -4.41 0.65
N PHE A 44 2.27 -3.63 -0.15
CA PHE A 44 2.60 -2.24 -0.44
C PHE A 44 1.68 -1.31 0.36
N ILE A 45 2.27 -0.51 1.25
CA ILE A 45 1.55 0.41 2.13
C ILE A 45 1.71 1.84 1.63
N PHE A 46 0.59 2.50 1.39
CA PHE A 46 0.50 3.87 0.94
C PHE A 46 -0.12 4.75 2.02
N ARG A 47 0.37 5.98 2.17
CA ARG A 47 -0.19 6.99 3.08
C ARG A 47 -0.63 8.23 2.30
N GLY A 48 -1.79 8.77 2.70
CA GLY A 48 -2.29 10.05 2.18
C GLY A 48 -1.62 11.25 2.82
N ARG A 49 -1.79 12.44 2.21
CA ARG A 49 -1.20 13.71 2.70
C ARG A 49 -1.60 14.06 4.14
N SER A 50 -2.86 13.81 4.51
CA SER A 50 -3.35 14.07 5.88
C SER A 50 -2.66 13.19 6.92
N GLY A 51 -2.16 12.03 6.48
CA GLY A 51 -1.58 11.01 7.33
C GLY A 51 -2.56 10.26 8.22
N SER A 52 -3.86 10.54 8.14
CA SER A 52 -4.91 9.85 8.92
C SER A 52 -5.39 8.55 8.26
N GLN A 53 -4.98 8.28 7.02
CA GLN A 53 -5.39 7.10 6.27
C GLN A 53 -4.19 6.40 5.62
N VAL A 54 -4.22 5.07 5.65
CA VAL A 54 -3.34 4.19 4.86
C VAL A 54 -4.16 3.21 4.02
N LYS A 55 -3.55 2.77 2.93
CA LYS A 55 -4.05 1.68 2.07
C LYS A 55 -2.95 0.63 1.93
N LEU A 56 -3.31 -0.63 2.06
CA LEU A 56 -2.43 -1.78 1.88
C LEU A 56 -2.91 -2.55 0.66
N LEU A 57 -2.03 -2.72 -0.32
CA LEU A 57 -2.27 -3.51 -1.52
C LEU A 57 -1.38 -4.75 -1.49
N TRP A 58 -1.94 -5.93 -1.72
CA TRP A 58 -1.17 -7.16 -1.92
C TRP A 58 -1.93 -8.14 -2.81
N SER A 59 -1.21 -8.99 -3.53
CA SER A 59 -1.83 -10.09 -4.26
C SER A 59 -1.88 -11.36 -3.43
N THR A 60 -3.00 -12.07 -3.54
CA THR A 60 -3.15 -13.49 -3.24
C THR A 60 -3.09 -14.28 -4.56
N GLY A 61 -3.13 -15.61 -4.49
CA GLY A 61 -3.12 -16.45 -5.69
C GLY A 61 -4.36 -16.27 -6.59
N ASP A 62 -5.44 -15.73 -6.04
CA ASP A 62 -6.74 -15.54 -6.69
C ASP A 62 -7.08 -14.08 -7.00
N GLY A 63 -6.26 -13.10 -6.59
CA GLY A 63 -6.49 -11.71 -6.95
C GLY A 63 -5.78 -10.69 -6.06
N LEU A 64 -6.16 -9.42 -6.22
CA LEU A 64 -5.64 -8.33 -5.40
C LEU A 64 -6.55 -8.07 -4.20
N CYS A 65 -5.92 -7.84 -3.06
CA CYS A 65 -6.54 -7.39 -1.83
C CYS A 65 -6.19 -5.92 -1.55
N LEU A 66 -7.19 -5.14 -1.13
CA LEU A 66 -7.01 -3.75 -0.74
C LEU A 66 -7.66 -3.49 0.61
N LEU A 67 -6.83 -3.26 1.63
CA LEU A 67 -7.29 -2.83 2.94
C LEU A 67 -7.13 -1.33 3.08
N THR A 68 -8.17 -0.66 3.58
CA THR A 68 -8.11 0.76 3.95
C THR A 68 -8.27 0.89 5.46
N LYS A 69 -7.33 1.58 6.11
CA LYS A 69 -7.45 1.94 7.54
C LYS A 69 -7.44 3.45 7.67
N ARG A 70 -8.45 3.98 8.37
CA ARG A 70 -8.54 5.39 8.77
C ARG A 70 -8.48 5.49 10.29
N LEU A 71 -7.73 6.46 10.80
CA LEU A 71 -7.71 6.80 12.21
C LEU A 71 -8.79 7.84 12.50
N GLU A 72 -9.53 7.66 13.58
CA GLU A 72 -10.48 8.66 14.07
C GLU A 72 -9.77 9.87 14.68
N ARG A 73 -8.56 9.67 15.24
CA ARG A 73 -7.66 10.73 15.73
C ARG A 73 -6.20 10.39 15.45
N GLY A 74 -5.39 11.41 15.21
CA GLY A 74 -3.94 11.28 15.00
C GLY A 74 -3.53 10.99 13.56
N ARG A 75 -2.27 10.62 13.37
CA ARG A 75 -1.67 10.34 12.06
C ARG A 75 -0.76 9.12 12.17
N PHE A 76 -0.70 8.31 11.11
CA PHE A 76 0.32 7.29 10.97
C PHE A 76 1.71 7.93 10.93
N ALA A 77 2.68 7.37 11.65
CA ALA A 77 4.09 7.74 11.48
C ALA A 77 4.54 7.34 10.08
N TRP A 78 5.32 8.18 9.42
CA TRP A 78 5.79 7.92 8.06
C TRP A 78 7.21 8.44 7.89
N PRO A 79 8.08 7.72 7.17
CA PRO A 79 9.38 8.24 6.82
C PRO A 79 9.22 9.54 6.03
N SER A 80 9.89 10.60 6.47
CA SER A 80 10.09 11.79 5.65
C SER A 80 10.97 11.41 4.48
N ALA A 81 10.47 11.59 3.25
CA ALA A 81 11.35 11.61 2.09
C ALA A 81 12.32 12.78 2.32
N ARG A 82 13.62 12.48 2.43
CA ARG A 82 14.66 13.50 2.49
C ARG A 82 14.95 13.99 1.08
#